data_AF-A0AAD5HM91-F1
#
_entry.id   AF-A0AAD5HM91-F1
#
_cell.length_a   1.000
_cell.length_b   1.000
_cell.length_c   1.000
_cell.angle_alpha   90.00
_cell.angle_beta   90.00
_cell.angle_gamma   90.00
#
_symmetry.space_group_name_H-M   'P 1'
#
loop_
_entity.id
_entity.type
_entity.pdbx_description
1 polymer ?
#
loop_
_entity_poly.entity_id
_entity_poly.type
_entity_poly.pdbx_seq_one_letter_code
_entity_poly.pdbx_strand_id
1 'polypeptide(L)'
;MSRSRSGCATCKRRHRKCDETKPNCLQCQAQNIVCEGYDLVLRWDAGIPSQRRSAGTLIPVPLPDRSKKRRRIEEGESQVQDSEMSPVRQRLLLDAATRSNSQSLSPGDGLSTGLSRGNLDASPAKSSPQSLSTVDSPKTPTGHHPWPGRTERERFLFKQFCETTMFFLYSTDRNDWFKSHLCHLAYESEALLSALIATHLYTLNPQDPAPDYEEYYNRSLRLFRGQLDSYDGTLNIGIMSAGLFICTLNLFQGTPWSAHLDLMTRVYGLTSDLLHLRDMPQELQFPIEIMGVMDLPTLVRGRRTVTLGIWSRYRASQDFSSNGRTTGVEVVTGLPRSLLDIFAEIQTEKADDLLLAWPGEVGDVPHCHLWEAYRLAGVLTGRRLRRCMANDNGSSTTNTNLASPSTEVLMSRLMAAIDALCETRKRSQFSESLATNSILYPYTAARLEVAVLARRPDWVQELRRLVRLCDPYAMTANFCTLDEMLDEALDKGDDDYDIDEQARRRNTEVATF
;
A
#
# COMPACT_ATOMS: atom_id res chain seq x y z
N MET A 1 13.60 10.88 26.36
CA MET A 1 14.44 11.05 25.14
C MET A 1 14.34 9.77 24.32
N SER A 2 13.75 9.85 23.12
CA SER A 2 13.50 8.69 22.27
C SER A 2 14.82 8.14 21.71
N ARG A 3 15.00 6.81 21.81
CA ARG A 3 16.06 6.09 21.09
C ARG A 3 15.68 6.09 19.61
N SER A 4 16.51 6.64 18.73
CA SER A 4 16.23 6.59 17.29
C SER A 4 16.33 5.15 16.79
N ARG A 5 15.35 4.70 16.01
CA ARG A 5 15.29 3.33 15.45
C ARG A 5 16.18 3.18 14.21
N SER A 6 16.66 4.29 13.64
CA SER A 6 17.38 4.41 12.37
C SER A 6 18.90 4.53 12.49
N GLY A 7 19.50 4.47 13.69
CA GLY A 7 20.96 4.54 13.83
C GLY A 7 21.74 3.43 13.10
N CYS A 8 23.00 3.70 12.74
CA CYS A 8 23.88 2.74 12.08
C CYS A 8 24.12 1.48 12.94
N ALA A 9 24.46 0.37 12.31
CA ALA A 9 24.66 -0.93 12.99
C ALA A 9 25.72 -0.82 14.12
N THR A 10 26.78 -0.06 13.88
CA THR A 10 27.86 0.15 14.85
C THR A 10 27.42 0.95 16.07
N CYS A 11 26.67 2.05 15.89
CA CYS A 11 26.15 2.85 17.00
C CYS A 11 25.09 2.09 17.79
N LYS A 12 24.22 1.33 17.10
CA LYS A 12 23.25 0.43 17.73
C LYS A 12 23.94 -0.61 18.59
N ARG A 13 24.95 -1.33 18.07
CA ARG A 13 25.72 -2.33 18.82
C ARG A 13 26.42 -1.74 20.03
N ARG A 14 26.91 -0.51 19.92
CA ARG A 14 27.59 0.21 21.01
C ARG A 14 26.64 0.93 21.97
N HIS A 15 25.32 0.83 21.76
CA HIS A 15 24.29 1.54 22.51
C HIS A 15 24.54 3.06 22.61
N ARG A 16 25.00 3.69 21.52
CA ARG A 16 25.26 5.13 21.45
C ARG A 16 24.28 5.81 20.50
N LYS A 17 24.05 7.11 20.73
CA LYS A 17 23.23 7.94 19.85
C LYS A 17 23.95 8.09 18.51
N CYS A 18 23.26 7.70 17.43
CA CYS A 18 23.74 7.89 16.07
C CYS A 18 23.24 9.24 15.55
N ASP A 19 24.07 9.92 14.78
CA ASP A 19 23.74 11.17 14.08
C ASP A 19 23.06 10.92 12.72
N GLU A 20 22.97 9.66 12.27
CA GLU A 20 22.27 9.22 11.06
C GLU A 20 22.82 9.78 9.73
N THR A 21 23.99 10.41 9.75
CA THR A 21 24.70 10.84 8.54
C THR A 21 25.09 9.63 7.68
N LYS A 22 24.85 9.72 6.37
CA LYS A 22 25.19 8.70 5.36
C LYS A 22 26.33 9.19 4.45
N PRO A 23 27.22 8.32 3.95
CA PRO A 23 27.22 6.85 4.09
C PRO A 23 27.72 6.35 5.45
N ASN A 24 28.56 7.13 6.14
CA ASN A 24 29.13 6.80 7.44
C ASN A 24 28.71 7.85 8.48
N CYS A 25 28.33 7.39 9.67
CA CYS A 25 27.90 8.28 10.75
C CYS A 25 29.08 9.14 11.25
N LEU A 26 28.86 10.44 11.49
CA LEU A 26 29.90 11.35 11.98
C LEU A 26 30.43 10.90 13.34
N GLN A 27 29.58 10.28 14.16
CA GLN A 27 29.99 9.73 15.45
C GLN A 27 30.96 8.55 15.30
N CYS A 28 30.83 7.78 14.23
CA CYS A 28 31.68 6.64 13.91
C CYS A 28 33.02 7.14 13.35
N GLN A 29 32.95 8.13 12.46
CA GLN A 29 34.12 8.80 11.87
C GLN A 29 34.97 9.53 12.94
N ALA A 30 34.33 10.33 13.80
CA ALA A 30 35.02 11.06 14.86
C ALA A 30 35.71 10.15 15.88
N GLN A 31 35.29 8.90 15.98
CA GLN A 31 35.89 7.90 16.86
C GLN A 31 36.87 6.97 16.13
N ASN A 32 37.14 7.21 14.84
CA ASN A 32 37.96 6.34 13.98
C ASN A 32 37.51 4.87 14.01
N ILE A 33 36.20 4.65 13.99
CA ILE A 33 35.60 3.31 14.01
C ILE A 33 34.95 3.07 12.65
N VAL A 34 35.25 1.91 12.06
CA VAL A 34 34.59 1.48 10.83
C VAL A 34 33.08 1.45 11.08
N CYS A 35 32.36 2.32 10.37
CA CYS A 35 30.92 2.35 10.39
C CYS A 35 30.42 1.23 9.48
N GLU A 36 29.74 0.24 10.06
CA GLU A 36 29.15 -0.88 9.31
C GLU A 36 27.83 -0.49 8.63
N GLY A 37 27.70 0.80 8.29
CA GLY A 37 26.55 1.33 7.61
C GLY A 37 25.22 1.13 8.34
N TYR A 38 24.16 1.18 7.55
CA TYR A 38 22.76 1.12 7.99
C TYR A 38 22.09 -0.16 7.49
N ASP A 39 22.89 -1.18 7.16
CA ASP A 39 22.46 -2.38 6.45
C ASP A 39 21.38 -3.14 7.25
N LEU A 40 20.28 -3.44 6.56
CA LEU A 40 19.16 -4.22 7.09
C LEU A 40 19.52 -5.70 7.05
N VAL A 41 19.65 -6.33 8.22
CA VAL A 41 19.73 -7.79 8.30
C VAL A 41 18.31 -8.36 8.36
N LEU A 42 17.93 -9.03 7.28
CA LEU A 42 16.67 -9.73 7.17
C LEU A 42 16.79 -11.07 7.91
N ARG A 43 15.80 -11.38 8.76
CA ARG A 43 15.68 -12.70 9.38
C ARG A 43 14.38 -13.32 8.95
N TRP A 44 14.49 -14.53 8.40
CA TRP A 44 13.38 -15.32 7.94
C TRP A 44 13.15 -16.44 8.95
N ASP A 45 12.06 -16.39 9.71
CA ASP A 45 11.68 -17.52 10.54
C ASP A 45 11.29 -18.68 9.61
N ALA A 46 12.10 -19.74 9.61
CA ALA A 46 11.84 -20.96 8.86
C ALA A 46 10.68 -21.70 9.53
N GLY A 47 9.50 -21.69 8.89
CA GLY A 47 8.43 -22.61 9.25
C GLY A 47 8.92 -24.05 9.07
N ILE A 48 9.02 -24.81 10.16
CA ILE A 48 9.19 -26.27 10.15
C ILE A 48 7.83 -26.90 9.77
N PRO A 49 7.79 -27.97 8.96
CA PRO A 49 6.54 -28.50 8.42
C PRO A 49 5.81 -29.36 9.44
N SER A 50 4.66 -28.90 9.93
CA SER A 50 3.51 -29.75 10.25
C SER A 50 2.29 -28.90 10.64
N GLN A 51 1.15 -29.24 10.05
CA GLN A 51 -0.23 -28.94 10.42
C GLN A 51 -0.50 -27.70 11.31
N ARG A 52 -1.22 -26.74 10.69
CA ARG A 52 -1.94 -25.57 11.22
C ARG A 52 -1.24 -24.22 10.96
N ARG A 53 -1.79 -23.53 9.94
CA ARG A 53 -1.79 -22.06 9.68
C ARG A 53 -0.46 -21.35 10.01
N SER A 54 0.44 -21.35 9.04
CA SER A 54 1.72 -20.65 9.09
C SER A 54 1.69 -19.37 8.25
N ALA A 55 1.33 -18.24 8.87
CA ALA A 55 1.75 -16.95 8.35
C ALA A 55 3.22 -16.77 8.76
N GLY A 56 4.13 -17.01 7.81
CA GLY A 56 5.56 -16.75 7.99
C GLY A 56 5.75 -15.27 8.33
N THR A 57 5.88 -14.98 9.63
CA THR A 57 5.98 -13.60 10.12
C THR A 57 7.36 -13.06 9.77
N LEU A 58 7.39 -11.91 9.11
CA LEU A 58 8.60 -11.21 8.75
C LEU A 58 9.04 -10.31 9.90
N ILE A 59 10.22 -10.57 10.49
CA ILE A 59 10.79 -9.69 11.51
C ILE A 59 12.19 -9.25 11.06
N PRO A 60 12.36 -7.98 10.66
CA PRO A 60 13.69 -7.38 10.55
C PRO A 60 14.25 -7.22 11.97
N VAL A 61 15.34 -7.93 12.29
CA VAL A 61 16.02 -7.78 13.59
C VAL A 61 17.43 -7.23 13.34
N PRO A 62 17.82 -6.11 13.99
CA PRO A 62 19.22 -5.68 14.00
C PRO A 62 20.13 -6.79 14.54
N LEU A 63 21.30 -6.98 13.94
CA LEU A 63 22.30 -8.00 14.31
C LEU A 63 22.37 -8.23 15.84
N PRO A 64 22.08 -9.43 16.35
CA PRO A 64 22.38 -9.74 17.74
C PRO A 64 23.87 -9.98 17.95
N ASP A 65 24.29 -9.57 19.14
CA ASP A 65 25.65 -9.61 19.65
C ASP A 65 26.22 -11.04 19.67
N ARG A 66 27.17 -11.34 18.78
CA ARG A 66 27.86 -12.64 18.71
C ARG A 66 28.92 -12.82 19.81
N SER A 67 29.08 -11.88 20.75
CA SER A 67 30.20 -11.93 21.72
C SER A 67 29.99 -12.84 22.95
N LYS A 68 28.80 -13.40 23.20
CA LYS A 68 28.53 -14.15 24.45
C LYS A 68 28.58 -15.69 24.37
N LYS A 69 29.13 -16.30 23.31
CA LYS A 69 29.26 -17.78 23.21
C LYS A 69 30.66 -18.35 23.49
N ARG A 70 31.57 -17.57 24.05
CA ARG A 70 32.88 -18.04 24.53
C ARG A 70 33.12 -17.58 25.95
N ARG A 71 32.57 -18.32 26.92
CA ARG A 71 33.05 -18.51 28.31
C ARG A 71 31.93 -19.11 29.16
N ARG A 72 31.77 -20.44 29.11
CA ARG A 72 31.32 -21.28 30.24
C ARG A 72 31.26 -22.75 29.82
N ILE A 73 32.41 -23.42 29.80
CA ILE A 73 32.58 -24.77 30.36
C ILE A 73 34.02 -24.80 30.85
N GLU A 74 34.20 -24.50 32.13
CA GLU A 74 35.20 -25.13 33.00
C GLU A 74 34.92 -24.65 34.42
N GLU A 75 34.77 -25.64 35.30
CA GLU A 75 34.93 -25.58 36.75
C GLU A 75 33.84 -24.85 37.54
N GLY A 76 32.90 -25.65 38.04
CA GLY A 76 32.23 -25.37 39.30
C GLY A 76 32.91 -26.17 40.40
N GLU A 77 33.31 -25.50 41.47
CA GLU A 77 33.11 -25.98 42.84
C GLU A 77 33.38 -24.86 43.86
N SER A 78 32.44 -24.75 44.83
CA SER A 78 32.63 -24.20 46.18
C SER A 78 32.82 -22.68 46.32
N GLN A 79 32.44 -21.98 47.40
CA GLN A 79 31.44 -22.04 48.47
C GLN A 79 31.61 -20.67 49.21
N VAL A 80 30.64 -20.28 50.05
CA VAL A 80 30.74 -19.33 51.21
C VAL A 80 30.52 -17.82 51.00
N GLN A 81 29.33 -17.39 51.48
CA GLN A 81 28.94 -16.33 52.46
C GLN A 81 29.51 -14.90 52.49
N ASP A 82 28.57 -14.03 52.91
CA ASP A 82 28.69 -12.77 53.68
C ASP A 82 29.18 -11.51 52.95
N SER A 83 28.72 -10.29 53.26
CA SER A 83 27.60 -9.71 53.99
C SER A 83 27.77 -8.18 53.84
N GLU A 84 26.66 -7.42 53.86
CA GLU A 84 26.59 -5.98 54.23
C GLU A 84 27.43 -4.95 53.44
N MET A 85 27.18 -3.64 53.40
CA MET A 85 26.04 -2.75 53.55
C MET A 85 26.57 -1.38 53.03
N SER A 86 25.69 -0.58 52.41
CA SER A 86 25.92 0.83 52.04
C SER A 86 26.37 1.67 53.24
N PRO A 87 27.07 2.82 53.09
CA PRO A 87 26.34 4.11 53.05
C PRO A 87 27.04 5.23 52.21
N VAL A 88 26.32 6.04 51.40
CA VAL A 88 25.72 7.37 51.70
C VAL A 88 26.65 8.60 51.45
N ARG A 89 26.05 9.61 50.76
CA ARG A 89 26.32 11.08 50.77
C ARG A 89 27.59 11.59 50.06
N GLN A 90 27.69 12.80 49.51
CA GLN A 90 26.85 14.02 49.34
C GLN A 90 27.75 14.96 48.50
N ARG A 91 27.33 15.45 47.33
CA ARG A 91 26.74 16.79 47.08
C ARG A 91 27.79 17.89 46.87
N LEU A 92 27.34 18.89 46.10
CA LEU A 92 27.80 20.28 45.99
C LEU A 92 28.85 20.55 44.91
N LEU A 93 28.85 21.67 44.17
CA LEU A 93 27.93 22.80 43.92
C LEU A 93 28.64 23.69 42.88
N LEU A 94 27.86 24.48 42.12
CA LEU A 94 28.15 25.84 41.62
C LEU A 94 29.34 25.99 40.61
N ASP A 95 29.36 26.90 39.65
CA ASP A 95 28.52 28.05 39.35
C ASP A 95 28.85 28.61 37.95
N ALA A 96 28.10 29.65 37.59
CA ALA A 96 28.42 30.73 36.65
C ALA A 96 28.21 30.42 35.15
N ALA A 97 27.12 30.84 34.50
CA ALA A 97 26.57 32.19 34.30
C ALA A 97 27.30 33.03 33.24
N THR A 98 26.47 33.65 32.37
CA THR A 98 26.70 34.82 31.51
C THR A 98 27.62 34.61 30.30
N ARG A 99 27.36 35.12 29.09
CA ARG A 99 26.58 36.29 28.66
C ARG A 99 26.21 36.18 27.17
N SER A 100 25.00 36.65 26.89
CA SER A 100 24.48 37.26 25.66
C SER A 100 25.49 37.88 24.67
N ASN A 101 25.22 37.73 23.36
CA ASN A 101 25.00 38.91 22.52
C ASN A 101 24.14 38.61 21.28
N SER A 102 23.16 39.48 21.09
CA SER A 102 22.21 39.61 19.98
C SER A 102 22.81 40.39 18.81
N GLN A 103 22.38 40.13 17.58
CA GLN A 103 22.14 41.18 16.59
C GLN A 103 21.19 40.70 15.48
N SER A 104 20.06 41.41 15.42
CA SER A 104 19.02 41.46 14.39
C SER A 104 19.47 42.27 13.17
N LEU A 105 18.87 42.00 12.00
CA LEU A 105 18.45 43.01 11.01
C LEU A 105 17.48 42.35 10.00
N SER A 106 16.37 43.02 9.74
CA SER A 106 15.30 42.75 8.74
C SER A 106 15.08 44.06 7.93
N PRO A 107 14.03 44.25 7.09
CA PRO A 107 13.48 43.50 5.94
C PRO A 107 13.14 44.42 4.72
N GLY A 108 12.44 43.86 3.70
CA GLY A 108 11.57 44.56 2.73
C GLY A 108 12.14 44.64 1.30
N ASP A 109 11.45 44.54 0.17
CA ASP A 109 10.04 44.39 -0.27
C ASP A 109 10.14 43.86 -1.75
N GLY A 110 9.27 43.06 -2.36
CA GLY A 110 7.86 43.29 -2.70
C GLY A 110 7.70 43.95 -4.08
N LEU A 111 7.35 43.20 -5.15
CA LEU A 111 6.29 43.56 -6.14
C LEU A 111 6.11 42.52 -7.27
N SER A 112 4.95 42.59 -7.90
CA SER A 112 4.20 41.51 -8.55
C SER A 112 4.01 41.69 -10.07
N THR A 113 3.43 40.64 -10.68
CA THR A 113 2.43 40.62 -11.78
C THR A 113 2.82 40.93 -13.24
N GLY A 114 2.36 40.06 -14.14
CA GLY A 114 2.20 40.36 -15.58
C GLY A 114 1.84 39.15 -16.45
N LEU A 115 0.54 38.87 -16.60
CA LEU A 115 -0.06 37.95 -17.59
C LEU A 115 0.01 38.55 -19.01
N SER A 116 0.11 37.69 -20.05
CA SER A 116 -0.54 37.94 -21.36
C SER A 116 -0.65 36.68 -22.25
N ARG A 117 -1.82 36.57 -22.89
CA ARG A 117 -2.30 35.61 -23.91
C ARG A 117 -1.89 36.05 -25.32
N GLY A 118 -1.85 35.13 -26.30
CA GLY A 118 -2.08 35.48 -27.71
C GLY A 118 -1.61 34.48 -28.80
N ASN A 119 -2.56 33.67 -29.29
CA ASN A 119 -2.81 33.11 -30.65
C ASN A 119 -1.75 32.98 -31.78
N LEU A 120 -1.77 31.77 -32.38
CA LEU A 120 -1.97 31.35 -33.80
C LEU A 120 -1.53 32.26 -34.96
N ASP A 121 -0.73 31.71 -35.90
CA ASP A 121 -1.05 31.66 -37.35
C ASP A 121 -0.04 30.83 -38.18
N ALA A 122 -0.48 30.32 -39.33
CA ALA A 122 0.15 29.29 -40.16
C ALA A 122 0.58 29.76 -41.58
N SER A 123 1.78 29.34 -42.03
CA SER A 123 2.22 28.95 -43.41
C SER A 123 2.11 29.94 -44.60
N PRO A 124 2.61 29.68 -45.85
CA PRO A 124 3.59 28.69 -46.41
C PRO A 124 4.61 29.26 -47.46
N ALA A 125 5.65 28.49 -47.87
CA ALA A 125 6.24 28.40 -49.25
C ALA A 125 7.49 27.47 -49.28
N LYS A 126 7.47 26.30 -49.95
CA LYS A 126 7.89 25.94 -51.34
C LYS A 126 9.41 26.00 -51.65
N SER A 127 10.08 24.84 -51.80
CA SER A 127 10.59 24.29 -53.09
C SER A 127 11.54 23.07 -52.93
N SER A 128 11.24 22.02 -53.70
CA SER A 128 11.89 20.70 -53.92
C SER A 128 13.17 20.77 -54.81
N PRO A 129 13.79 19.67 -55.31
CA PRO A 129 13.74 18.23 -54.96
C PRO A 129 15.14 17.53 -54.88
N GLN A 130 15.26 16.32 -54.31
CA GLN A 130 15.93 15.15 -54.93
C GLN A 130 16.18 13.95 -53.98
N SER A 131 16.14 12.77 -54.60
CA SER A 131 16.58 11.43 -54.18
C SER A 131 15.71 10.62 -53.20
N LEU A 132 15.06 9.63 -53.82
CA LEU A 132 14.34 8.51 -53.24
C LEU A 132 15.34 7.55 -52.59
N SER A 133 15.36 7.49 -51.26
CA SER A 133 15.96 6.37 -50.52
C SER A 133 14.86 5.74 -49.66
N THR A 134 14.60 4.47 -49.93
CA THR A 134 13.69 3.57 -49.22
C THR A 134 13.80 3.74 -47.70
N VAL A 135 12.71 4.16 -47.07
CA VAL A 135 12.58 4.22 -45.62
C VAL A 135 12.56 2.79 -45.09
N ASP A 136 13.56 2.46 -44.29
CA ASP A 136 13.66 1.24 -43.51
C ASP A 136 12.47 1.21 -42.54
N SER A 137 11.57 0.24 -42.70
CA SER A 137 10.49 -0.05 -41.75
C SER A 137 11.07 -0.24 -40.34
N PRO A 138 10.34 0.11 -39.26
CA PRO A 138 10.83 -0.13 -37.91
C PRO A 138 11.05 -1.63 -37.73
N LYS A 139 12.31 -2.03 -37.60
CA LYS A 139 12.70 -3.40 -37.26
C LYS A 139 12.10 -3.71 -35.91
N THR A 140 11.15 -4.64 -35.88
CA THR A 140 10.73 -5.34 -34.67
C THR A 140 11.98 -5.88 -33.97
N PRO A 141 12.18 -5.62 -32.66
CA PRO A 141 13.26 -6.25 -31.93
C PRO A 141 12.91 -7.73 -31.76
N THR A 142 13.41 -8.58 -32.66
CA THR A 142 13.50 -10.02 -32.45
C THR A 142 14.59 -10.31 -31.42
N GLY A 143 14.35 -9.92 -30.17
CA GLY A 143 15.07 -10.42 -29.01
C GLY A 143 14.22 -11.53 -28.38
N HIS A 144 14.55 -12.80 -28.64
CA HIS A 144 13.99 -13.89 -27.86
C HIS A 144 14.53 -13.78 -26.43
N HIS A 145 13.78 -13.11 -25.54
CA HIS A 145 14.02 -13.22 -24.12
C HIS A 145 13.85 -14.69 -23.70
N PRO A 146 14.83 -15.32 -23.04
CA PRO A 146 14.68 -16.69 -22.55
C PRO A 146 13.49 -16.76 -21.59
N TRP A 147 12.63 -17.77 -21.76
CA TRP A 147 11.51 -18.01 -20.85
C TRP A 147 12.04 -18.23 -19.41
N PRO A 148 11.55 -17.45 -18.42
CA PRO A 148 12.07 -17.55 -17.05
C PRO A 148 11.52 -18.77 -16.28
N GLY A 149 10.42 -19.36 -16.76
CA GLY A 149 9.95 -20.64 -16.24
C GLY A 149 10.87 -21.79 -16.66
N ARG A 150 10.85 -22.87 -15.90
CA ARG A 150 11.69 -24.06 -16.10
C ARG A 150 10.99 -25.15 -16.93
N THR A 151 9.66 -25.10 -17.02
CA THR A 151 8.81 -26.16 -17.55
C THR A 151 7.78 -25.64 -18.54
N GLU A 152 7.30 -26.52 -19.41
CA GLU A 152 6.17 -26.24 -20.31
C GLU A 152 4.85 -26.03 -19.53
N ARG A 153 4.71 -26.72 -18.38
CA ARG A 153 3.59 -26.54 -17.46
C ARG A 153 3.50 -25.10 -16.94
N GLU A 154 4.60 -24.49 -16.54
CA GLU A 154 4.60 -23.08 -16.12
C GLU A 154 4.16 -22.15 -17.24
N ARG A 155 4.61 -22.42 -18.48
CA ARG A 155 4.22 -21.61 -19.64
C ARG A 155 2.72 -21.71 -19.90
N PHE A 156 2.16 -22.91 -19.79
CA PHE A 156 0.73 -23.14 -19.89
C PHE A 156 -0.05 -22.41 -18.80
N LEU A 157 0.33 -22.58 -17.52
CA LEU A 157 -0.33 -21.94 -16.38
C LEU A 157 -0.26 -20.41 -16.45
N PHE A 158 0.90 -19.87 -16.84
CA PHE A 158 1.05 -18.43 -17.01
C PHE A 158 0.21 -17.88 -18.17
N LYS A 159 0.11 -18.61 -19.28
CA LYS A 159 -0.80 -18.25 -20.37
C LYS A 159 -2.25 -18.19 -19.88
N GLN A 160 -2.69 -19.21 -19.13
CA GLN A 160 -4.04 -19.23 -18.54
C GLN A 160 -4.25 -18.05 -17.59
N PHE A 161 -3.27 -17.73 -16.74
CA PHE A 161 -3.30 -16.55 -15.88
C PHE A 161 -3.55 -15.26 -16.69
N CYS A 162 -2.78 -15.02 -17.76
CA CYS A 162 -2.91 -13.83 -18.61
C CYS A 162 -4.26 -13.72 -19.34
N GLU A 163 -4.94 -14.85 -19.56
CA GLU A 163 -6.24 -14.94 -20.23
C GLU A 163 -7.42 -14.88 -19.27
N THR A 164 -7.21 -15.13 -17.97
CA THR A 164 -8.28 -15.25 -16.97
C THR A 164 -7.99 -14.39 -15.73
N THR A 165 -7.19 -14.88 -14.78
CA THR A 165 -6.95 -14.25 -13.47
C THR A 165 -6.37 -12.84 -13.55
N MET A 166 -5.61 -12.52 -14.61
CA MET A 166 -5.05 -11.19 -14.84
C MET A 166 -6.08 -10.07 -14.69
N PHE A 167 -7.29 -10.28 -15.21
CA PHE A 167 -8.35 -9.27 -15.25
C PHE A 167 -9.02 -9.00 -13.92
N PHE A 168 -8.64 -9.72 -12.86
CA PHE A 168 -9.12 -9.44 -11.53
C PHE A 168 -8.22 -8.42 -10.81
N LEU A 169 -6.94 -8.34 -11.20
CA LEU A 169 -5.91 -7.61 -10.47
C LEU A 169 -5.97 -6.08 -10.61
N TYR A 170 -6.91 -5.57 -11.39
CA TYR A 170 -7.08 -4.16 -11.69
C TYR A 170 -8.50 -3.85 -12.15
N SER A 171 -8.87 -2.57 -12.15
CA SER A 171 -10.27 -2.14 -12.29
C SER A 171 -10.51 -1.14 -13.41
N THR A 172 -9.58 -1.00 -14.37
CA THR A 172 -9.74 -0.13 -15.54
C THR A 172 -10.46 -0.82 -16.71
N ASP A 173 -9.73 -1.22 -17.75
CA ASP A 173 -10.26 -1.85 -18.97
C ASP A 173 -9.39 -3.04 -19.39
N ARG A 174 -9.99 -4.09 -19.94
CA ARG A 174 -9.23 -5.30 -20.35
C ARG A 174 -8.13 -5.05 -21.38
N ASN A 175 -8.20 -3.94 -22.11
CA ASN A 175 -7.23 -3.53 -23.12
C ASN A 175 -6.19 -2.53 -22.59
N ASP A 176 -6.16 -2.32 -21.27
CA ASP A 176 -5.20 -1.46 -20.60
C ASP A 176 -3.75 -1.96 -20.78
N TRP A 177 -2.79 -1.03 -20.76
CA TRP A 177 -1.36 -1.30 -20.89
C TRP A 177 -0.85 -2.25 -19.81
N PHE A 178 -1.54 -2.28 -18.66
CA PHE A 178 -1.16 -3.08 -17.49
C PHE A 178 -0.98 -4.56 -17.77
N LYS A 179 -1.86 -5.17 -18.57
CA LYS A 179 -1.74 -6.59 -18.94
C LYS A 179 -0.41 -6.86 -19.64
N SER A 180 -0.08 -6.05 -20.65
CA SER A 180 1.18 -6.18 -21.40
C SER A 180 2.40 -5.96 -20.50
N HIS A 181 2.35 -4.92 -19.66
CA HIS A 181 3.43 -4.59 -18.74
C HIS A 181 3.68 -5.70 -17.71
N LEU A 182 2.63 -6.20 -17.04
CA LEU A 182 2.79 -7.27 -16.06
C LEU A 182 3.28 -8.56 -16.71
N CYS A 183 2.83 -8.85 -17.94
CA CYS A 183 3.36 -9.98 -18.70
C CYS A 183 4.86 -9.82 -18.91
N HIS A 184 5.31 -8.66 -19.41
CA HIS A 184 6.71 -8.37 -19.66
C HIS A 184 7.56 -8.50 -18.39
N LEU A 185 7.13 -7.91 -17.27
CA LEU A 185 7.83 -8.06 -15.99
C LEU A 185 7.95 -9.51 -15.52
N ALA A 186 6.92 -10.33 -15.76
CA ALA A 186 6.96 -11.74 -15.42
C ALA A 186 7.94 -12.54 -16.28
N TYR A 187 8.22 -12.10 -17.52
CA TYR A 187 9.29 -12.66 -18.37
C TYR A 187 10.70 -12.36 -17.83
N GLU A 188 10.85 -11.34 -16.99
CA GLU A 188 12.15 -10.90 -16.43
C GLU A 188 12.38 -11.34 -14.99
N SER A 189 11.33 -11.79 -14.28
CA SER A 189 11.40 -12.14 -12.85
C SER A 189 10.78 -13.51 -12.56
N GLU A 190 11.64 -14.49 -12.26
CA GLU A 190 11.23 -15.84 -11.84
C GLU A 190 10.40 -15.82 -10.55
N ALA A 191 10.70 -14.89 -9.63
CA ALA A 191 9.97 -14.69 -8.39
C ALA A 191 8.54 -14.20 -8.66
N LEU A 192 8.40 -13.21 -9.55
CA LEU A 192 7.10 -12.68 -9.96
C LEU A 192 6.30 -13.74 -10.71
N LEU A 193 6.89 -14.42 -11.70
CA LEU A 193 6.22 -15.51 -12.43
C LEU A 193 5.64 -16.55 -11.46
N SER A 194 6.44 -16.99 -10.49
CA SER A 194 6.01 -17.97 -9.48
C SER A 194 4.86 -17.44 -8.62
N ALA A 195 4.88 -16.16 -8.25
CA ALA A 195 3.79 -15.53 -7.49
C ALA A 195 2.49 -15.43 -8.31
N LEU A 196 2.58 -15.08 -9.60
CA LEU A 196 1.42 -14.99 -10.49
C LEU A 196 0.80 -16.37 -10.77
N ILE A 197 1.63 -17.41 -10.97
CA ILE A 197 1.15 -18.80 -11.10
C ILE A 197 0.48 -19.26 -9.81
N ALA A 198 1.08 -19.02 -8.65
CA ALA A 198 0.46 -19.36 -7.36
C ALA A 198 -0.88 -18.65 -7.18
N THR A 199 -0.95 -17.37 -7.57
CA THR A 199 -2.19 -16.59 -7.55
C THR A 199 -3.25 -17.20 -8.46
N HIS A 200 -2.89 -17.57 -9.69
CA HIS A 200 -3.79 -18.26 -10.62
C HIS A 200 -4.35 -19.53 -10.01
N LEU A 201 -3.48 -20.43 -9.53
CA LEU A 201 -3.86 -21.72 -8.97
C LEU A 201 -4.76 -21.57 -7.73
N TYR A 202 -4.51 -20.57 -6.88
CA TYR A 202 -5.37 -20.27 -5.74
C TYR A 202 -6.75 -19.77 -6.18
N THR A 203 -6.81 -18.82 -7.12
CA THR A 203 -8.08 -18.22 -7.56
C THR A 203 -9.01 -19.18 -8.31
N LEU A 204 -8.48 -20.25 -8.91
CA LEU A 204 -9.31 -21.28 -9.57
C LEU A 204 -10.20 -22.04 -8.57
N ASN A 205 -9.68 -22.34 -7.39
CA ASN A 205 -10.43 -22.99 -6.32
C ASN A 205 -9.86 -22.59 -4.94
N PRO A 206 -10.30 -21.47 -4.34
CA PRO A 206 -9.75 -20.98 -3.08
C PRO A 206 -9.96 -21.92 -1.88
N GLN A 207 -10.97 -22.80 -1.94
CA GLN A 207 -11.32 -23.72 -0.85
C GLN A 207 -10.47 -25.00 -0.88
N ASP A 208 -10.05 -25.42 -2.07
CA ASP A 208 -9.17 -26.57 -2.29
C ASP A 208 -8.21 -26.26 -3.46
N PRO A 209 -7.15 -25.47 -3.19
CA PRO A 209 -6.19 -25.06 -4.22
C PRO A 209 -5.49 -26.28 -4.85
N ALA A 210 -5.09 -26.13 -6.11
CA ALA A 210 -4.38 -27.21 -6.83
C ALA A 210 -3.13 -27.70 -6.07
N PRO A 211 -2.75 -28.99 -6.14
CA PRO A 211 -1.61 -29.52 -5.37
C PRO A 211 -0.29 -28.76 -5.55
N ASP A 212 -0.05 -28.25 -6.77
CA ASP A 212 1.18 -27.53 -7.10
C ASP A 212 1.20 -26.08 -6.57
N TYR A 213 0.07 -25.56 -6.05
CA TYR A 213 -0.05 -24.20 -5.52
C TYR A 213 1.03 -23.92 -4.46
N GLU A 214 1.18 -24.82 -3.48
CA GLU A 214 2.14 -24.64 -2.39
C GLU A 214 3.58 -24.61 -2.90
N GLU A 215 3.89 -25.36 -3.94
CA GLU A 215 5.22 -25.37 -4.55
C GLU A 215 5.57 -23.99 -5.12
N TYR A 216 4.68 -23.42 -5.94
CA TYR A 216 4.90 -22.11 -6.57
C TYR A 216 4.89 -20.97 -5.54
N TYR A 217 3.99 -21.01 -4.55
CA TYR A 217 3.97 -20.03 -3.48
C TYR A 217 5.25 -20.04 -2.64
N ASN A 218 5.69 -21.23 -2.21
CA ASN A 218 6.94 -21.33 -1.46
C ASN A 218 8.16 -20.97 -2.32
N ARG A 219 8.14 -21.25 -3.62
CA ARG A 219 9.19 -20.84 -4.55
C ARG A 219 9.24 -19.32 -4.71
N SER A 220 8.11 -18.63 -4.89
CA SER A 220 8.08 -17.17 -5.00
C SER A 220 8.63 -16.52 -3.73
N LEU A 221 8.23 -16.99 -2.55
CA LEU A 221 8.76 -16.53 -1.27
C LEU A 221 10.27 -16.76 -1.14
N ARG A 222 10.78 -17.96 -1.49
CA ARG A 222 12.22 -18.25 -1.43
C ARG A 222 13.03 -17.35 -2.36
N LEU A 223 12.57 -17.17 -3.60
CA LEU A 223 13.25 -16.33 -4.59
C LEU A 223 13.22 -14.86 -4.16
N PHE A 224 12.05 -14.35 -3.76
CA PHE A 224 11.89 -12.98 -3.26
C PHE A 224 12.82 -12.70 -2.07
N ARG A 225 12.86 -13.61 -1.09
CA ARG A 225 13.74 -13.48 0.08
C ARG A 225 15.22 -13.51 -0.30
N GLY A 226 15.63 -14.45 -1.15
CA GLY A 226 17.01 -14.54 -1.61
C GLY A 226 17.46 -13.29 -2.37
N GLN A 227 16.59 -12.71 -3.18
CA GLN A 227 16.86 -11.48 -3.91
C GLN A 227 16.91 -10.25 -2.98
N LEU A 228 16.06 -10.19 -1.95
CA LEU A 228 16.13 -9.16 -0.91
C LEU A 228 17.40 -9.27 -0.05
N ASP A 229 17.89 -10.48 0.22
CA ASP A 229 19.14 -10.69 0.97
C ASP A 229 20.37 -10.21 0.18
N SER A 230 20.31 -10.26 -1.14
CA SER A 230 21.36 -9.74 -2.05
C SER A 230 21.17 -8.27 -2.43
N TYR A 231 20.28 -7.54 -1.78
CA TYR A 231 19.93 -6.17 -2.15
C TYR A 231 21.13 -5.22 -2.01
N ASP A 232 21.49 -4.57 -3.12
CA ASP A 232 22.66 -3.70 -3.24
C ASP A 232 22.35 -2.20 -3.09
N GLY A 233 21.08 -1.85 -2.80
CA GLY A 233 20.61 -0.46 -2.73
C GLY A 233 19.89 0.04 -3.98
N THR A 234 19.81 -0.76 -5.06
CA THR A 234 19.14 -0.35 -6.30
C THR A 234 17.67 -0.80 -6.34
N LEU A 235 16.76 0.05 -6.83
CA LEU A 235 15.35 -0.35 -6.99
C LEU A 235 15.22 -1.34 -8.14
N ASN A 236 14.75 -2.56 -7.84
CA ASN A 236 14.47 -3.58 -8.85
C ASN A 236 12.96 -3.80 -8.96
N ILE A 237 12.39 -3.40 -10.10
CA ILE A 237 10.95 -3.47 -10.37
C ILE A 237 10.43 -4.91 -10.29
N GLY A 238 11.21 -5.90 -10.77
CA GLY A 238 10.84 -7.30 -10.73
C GLY A 238 10.70 -7.86 -9.30
N ILE A 239 11.59 -7.46 -8.38
CA ILE A 239 11.54 -7.86 -6.96
C ILE A 239 10.40 -7.10 -6.25
N MET A 240 10.23 -5.80 -6.51
CA MET A 240 9.11 -5.01 -5.95
C MET A 240 7.77 -5.62 -6.34
N SER A 241 7.58 -5.90 -7.63
CA SER A 241 6.37 -6.53 -8.15
C SER A 241 6.17 -7.92 -7.57
N ALA A 242 7.21 -8.76 -7.46
CA ALA A 242 7.09 -10.06 -6.81
C ALA A 242 6.57 -9.95 -5.36
N GLY A 243 7.11 -9.00 -4.58
CA GLY A 243 6.66 -8.73 -3.22
C GLY A 243 5.23 -8.21 -3.14
N LEU A 244 4.84 -7.33 -4.07
CA LEU A 244 3.46 -6.84 -4.20
C LEU A 244 2.49 -7.99 -4.48
N PHE A 245 2.79 -8.87 -5.44
CA PHE A 245 1.91 -9.99 -5.76
C PHE A 245 1.90 -11.10 -4.69
N ILE A 246 2.96 -11.24 -3.90
CA ILE A 246 2.92 -12.04 -2.66
C ILE A 246 1.93 -11.42 -1.66
N CYS A 247 1.93 -10.08 -1.51
CA CYS A 247 0.94 -9.40 -0.69
C CYS A 247 -0.48 -9.59 -1.23
N THR A 248 -0.69 -9.47 -2.54
CA THR A 248 -2.00 -9.68 -3.20
C THR A 248 -2.51 -11.11 -3.02
N LEU A 249 -1.65 -12.12 -3.12
CA LEU A 249 -2.06 -13.51 -2.86
C LEU A 249 -2.47 -13.71 -1.39
N ASN A 250 -1.68 -13.20 -0.45
CA ASN A 250 -2.01 -13.28 0.97
C ASN A 250 -3.30 -12.50 1.30
N LEU A 251 -3.55 -11.40 0.59
CA LEU A 251 -4.79 -10.63 0.63
C LEU A 251 -5.96 -11.50 0.22
N PHE A 252 -5.93 -12.19 -0.93
CA PHE A 252 -7.03 -13.09 -1.32
C PHE A 252 -7.28 -14.20 -0.29
N GLN A 253 -6.24 -14.63 0.40
CA GLN A 253 -6.33 -15.62 1.48
C GLN A 253 -6.88 -15.04 2.79
N GLY A 254 -7.09 -13.73 2.89
CA GLY A 254 -7.43 -13.04 4.14
C GLY A 254 -6.33 -13.17 5.21
N THR A 255 -5.10 -13.50 4.81
CA THR A 255 -3.99 -13.73 5.74
C THR A 255 -3.19 -12.45 5.96
N PRO A 256 -2.55 -12.26 7.13
CA PRO A 256 -1.78 -11.05 7.39
C PRO A 256 -0.62 -10.87 6.41
N TRP A 257 -0.56 -9.70 5.75
CA TRP A 257 0.38 -9.41 4.68
C TRP A 257 1.11 -8.07 4.83
N SER A 258 0.57 -7.12 5.60
CA SER A 258 1.08 -5.75 5.71
C SER A 258 2.52 -5.65 6.23
N ALA A 259 3.01 -6.67 6.94
CA ALA A 259 4.42 -6.78 7.33
C ALA A 259 5.38 -6.93 6.12
N HIS A 260 4.93 -7.55 5.02
CA HIS A 260 5.69 -7.62 3.77
C HIS A 260 5.84 -6.23 3.16
N LEU A 261 4.78 -5.42 3.20
CA LEU A 261 4.80 -4.04 2.72
C LEU A 261 5.74 -3.15 3.55
N ASP A 262 5.65 -3.21 4.88
CA ASP A 262 6.58 -2.51 5.78
C ASP A 262 8.03 -2.93 5.53
N LEU A 263 8.28 -4.23 5.34
CA LEU A 263 9.62 -4.71 5.01
C LEU A 263 10.12 -4.12 3.68
N MET A 264 9.31 -4.19 2.63
CA MET A 264 9.67 -3.63 1.31
C MET A 264 9.99 -2.15 1.42
N THR A 265 9.18 -1.36 2.15
CA THR A 265 9.49 0.07 2.31
C THR A 265 10.82 0.32 3.00
N ARG A 266 11.23 -0.52 3.95
CA ARG A 266 12.51 -0.38 4.63
C ARG A 266 13.67 -0.74 3.72
N VAL A 267 13.58 -1.86 3.01
CA VAL A 267 14.63 -2.33 2.10
C VAL A 267 14.86 -1.32 0.98
N TYR A 268 13.78 -0.84 0.36
CA TYR A 268 13.85 0.12 -0.74
C TYR A 268 14.08 1.57 -0.30
N GLY A 269 14.33 1.83 0.98
CA GLY A 269 14.58 3.19 1.48
C GLY A 269 13.37 4.13 1.43
N LEU A 270 12.15 3.60 1.28
CA LEU A 270 10.88 4.32 1.16
C LEU A 270 10.29 4.77 2.51
N THR A 271 11.09 4.77 3.58
CA THR A 271 10.65 5.14 4.94
C THR A 271 10.83 6.62 5.26
N SER A 272 11.59 7.35 4.45
CA SER A 272 11.86 8.78 4.63
C SER A 272 11.06 9.63 3.64
N ASP A 273 11.43 10.90 3.45
CA ASP A 273 10.89 11.67 2.33
C ASP A 273 11.21 10.96 0.99
N LEU A 274 10.24 10.98 0.09
CA LEU A 274 10.36 10.35 -1.22
C LEU A 274 10.86 11.35 -2.27
N LEU A 275 11.61 12.39 -1.86
CA LEU A 275 12.09 13.43 -2.78
C LEU A 275 13.02 12.88 -3.86
N HIS A 276 13.76 11.81 -3.54
CA HIS A 276 14.57 11.07 -4.52
C HIS A 276 13.71 10.41 -5.62
N LEU A 277 12.40 10.28 -5.40
CA LEU A 277 11.44 9.73 -6.36
C LEU A 277 10.70 10.80 -7.19
N ARG A 278 11.09 12.07 -7.09
CA ARG A 278 10.43 13.19 -7.78
C ARG A 278 10.38 13.03 -9.30
N ASP A 279 11.50 12.65 -9.90
CA ASP A 279 11.66 12.54 -11.36
C ASP A 279 11.96 11.08 -11.75
N MET A 280 11.18 10.14 -11.20
CA MET A 280 11.41 8.72 -11.43
C MET A 280 11.06 8.28 -12.84
N PRO A 281 11.70 7.20 -13.32
CA PRO A 281 11.24 6.48 -14.50
C PRO A 281 9.77 6.08 -14.34
N GLN A 282 9.00 6.21 -15.42
CA GLN A 282 7.59 5.85 -15.46
C GLN A 282 7.33 4.40 -15.03
N GLU A 283 8.30 3.51 -15.25
CA GLU A 283 8.25 2.09 -14.88
C GLU A 283 8.15 1.85 -13.36
N LEU A 284 8.65 2.80 -12.54
CA LEU A 284 8.59 2.72 -11.08
C LEU A 284 7.35 3.37 -10.49
N GLN A 285 6.55 4.07 -11.30
CA GLN A 285 5.28 4.66 -10.86
C GLN A 285 4.31 3.58 -10.39
N PHE A 286 4.10 2.53 -11.20
CA PHE A 286 3.17 1.45 -10.88
C PHE A 286 3.44 0.80 -9.51
N PRO A 287 4.62 0.22 -9.24
CA PRO A 287 4.83 -0.48 -7.98
C PRO A 287 4.72 0.46 -6.77
N ILE A 288 5.13 1.73 -6.88
CA ILE A 288 5.01 2.70 -5.79
C ILE A 288 3.55 3.10 -5.55
N GLU A 289 2.77 3.32 -6.61
CA GLU A 289 1.33 3.62 -6.49
C GLU A 289 0.58 2.45 -5.85
N ILE A 290 0.87 1.21 -6.22
CA ILE A 290 0.22 0.03 -5.61
C ILE A 290 0.62 -0.11 -4.16
N MET A 291 1.90 0.08 -3.82
CA MET A 291 2.31 0.14 -2.41
C MET A 291 1.52 1.24 -1.65
N GLY A 292 1.30 2.39 -2.29
CA GLY A 292 0.50 3.48 -1.76
C GLY A 292 -0.96 3.11 -1.50
N VAL A 293 -1.63 2.51 -2.49
CA VAL A 293 -3.02 2.03 -2.39
C VAL A 293 -3.15 0.98 -1.29
N MET A 294 -2.26 -0.02 -1.30
CA MET A 294 -2.21 -1.07 -0.29
C MET A 294 -1.98 -0.52 1.13
N ASP A 295 -1.36 0.66 1.24
CA ASP A 295 -1.09 1.34 2.50
C ASP A 295 -2.21 2.31 2.94
N LEU A 296 -3.26 2.54 2.15
CA LEU A 296 -4.32 3.48 2.51
C LEU A 296 -5.11 3.03 3.76
N PRO A 297 -5.46 3.92 4.71
CA PRO A 297 -5.95 3.53 6.04
C PRO A 297 -7.28 2.76 6.07
N THR A 298 -8.22 3.06 5.19
CA THR A 298 -9.57 2.47 5.20
C THR A 298 -9.78 1.39 4.15
N LEU A 299 -8.81 1.22 3.23
CA LEU A 299 -8.86 0.21 2.18
C LEU A 299 -8.41 -1.18 2.67
N VAL A 300 -7.82 -1.26 3.87
CA VAL A 300 -7.41 -2.52 4.50
C VAL A 300 -7.92 -2.55 5.93
N ARG A 301 -8.70 -3.58 6.27
CA ARG A 301 -9.24 -3.83 7.60
C ARG A 301 -8.37 -4.81 8.38
N GLY A 302 -8.18 -4.53 9.67
CA GLY A 302 -7.46 -5.39 10.60
C GLY A 302 -5.94 -5.34 10.46
N ARG A 303 -5.40 -4.29 9.83
CA ARG A 303 -3.96 -4.14 9.60
C ARG A 303 -3.17 -4.26 10.91
N ARG A 304 -2.07 -5.03 10.86
CA ARG A 304 -1.14 -5.24 11.99
C ARG A 304 -0.04 -4.19 12.09
N THR A 305 0.34 -3.64 10.95
CA THR A 305 1.32 -2.57 10.86
C THR A 305 0.61 -1.22 10.89
N VAL A 306 1.36 -0.18 11.27
CA VAL A 306 0.88 1.19 11.13
C VAL A 306 0.85 1.57 9.66
N THR A 307 -0.08 2.46 9.28
CA THR A 307 -0.07 3.09 7.96
C THR A 307 1.25 3.85 7.79
N LEU A 308 1.88 3.66 6.65
CA LEU A 308 3.20 4.21 6.33
C LEU A 308 3.09 5.56 5.60
N GLY A 309 1.90 5.97 5.19
CA GLY A 309 1.65 7.19 4.42
C GLY A 309 2.38 7.21 3.07
N ILE A 310 2.53 6.05 2.42
CA ILE A 310 3.29 5.94 1.16
C ILE A 310 2.66 6.83 0.09
N TRP A 311 1.33 6.76 -0.08
CA TRP A 311 0.62 7.55 -1.09
C TRP A 311 0.86 9.06 -0.90
N SER A 312 0.55 9.61 0.27
CA SER A 312 0.71 11.04 0.55
C SER A 312 2.15 11.52 0.35
N ARG A 313 3.14 10.72 0.80
CA ARG A 313 4.57 11.07 0.63
C ARG A 313 4.99 11.03 -0.84
N TYR A 314 4.49 10.06 -1.60
CA TYR A 314 4.76 9.96 -3.04
C TYR A 314 4.15 11.16 -3.77
N ARG A 315 2.89 11.49 -3.50
CA ARG A 315 2.19 12.64 -4.10
C ARG A 315 2.85 13.97 -3.75
N ALA A 316 3.27 14.14 -2.50
CA ALA A 316 4.02 15.33 -2.07
C ALA A 316 5.40 15.45 -2.75
N SER A 317 6.05 14.34 -3.11
CA SER A 317 7.32 14.39 -3.85
C SER A 317 7.16 14.97 -5.26
N GLN A 318 6.00 14.76 -5.88
CA GLN A 318 5.69 15.24 -7.24
C GLN A 318 5.42 16.75 -7.28
N ASP A 319 5.03 17.37 -6.15
CA ASP A 319 4.85 18.83 -6.06
C ASP A 319 6.13 19.61 -6.36
N PHE A 320 7.28 18.96 -6.21
CA PHE A 320 8.58 19.54 -6.51
C PHE A 320 9.14 19.11 -7.87
N SER A 321 8.43 18.26 -8.63
CA SER A 321 8.82 17.82 -9.98
C SER A 321 8.48 18.89 -11.02
N SER A 322 9.27 18.96 -12.09
CA SER A 322 9.00 19.83 -13.23
C SER A 322 7.67 19.52 -13.92
N ASN A 323 7.20 18.27 -13.80
CA ASN A 323 5.99 17.78 -14.47
C ASN A 323 4.73 17.91 -13.58
N GLY A 324 4.89 18.34 -12.32
CA GLY A 324 3.81 18.39 -11.34
C GLY A 324 3.29 17.01 -10.95
N ARG A 325 2.12 16.98 -10.29
CA ARG A 325 1.45 15.73 -9.89
C ARG A 325 0.93 14.96 -11.11
N THR A 326 1.14 13.64 -11.10
CA THR A 326 0.51 12.77 -12.11
C THR A 326 -1.01 12.80 -11.94
N THR A 327 -1.74 13.06 -13.01
CA THR A 327 -3.21 13.11 -13.02
C THR A 327 -3.82 11.80 -13.55
N GLY A 328 -5.14 11.75 -13.68
CA GLY A 328 -5.86 10.59 -14.24
C GLY A 328 -6.06 9.45 -13.26
N VAL A 329 -6.31 8.26 -13.81
CA VAL A 329 -6.80 7.08 -13.08
C VAL A 329 -5.66 6.14 -12.68
N GLU A 330 -5.64 5.72 -11.42
CA GLU A 330 -4.78 4.67 -10.90
C GLU A 330 -5.37 3.31 -11.33
N VAL A 331 -4.51 2.43 -11.86
CA VAL A 331 -4.92 1.25 -12.62
C VAL A 331 -5.59 0.18 -11.75
N VAL A 332 -5.04 -0.12 -10.58
CA VAL A 332 -5.52 -1.24 -9.74
C VAL A 332 -6.90 -0.94 -9.18
N THR A 333 -7.10 0.26 -8.67
CA THR A 333 -8.38 0.70 -8.09
C THR A 333 -9.38 1.20 -9.12
N GLY A 334 -8.90 1.60 -10.31
CA GLY A 334 -9.73 2.30 -11.29
C GLY A 334 -10.19 3.68 -10.80
N LEU A 335 -9.58 4.23 -9.75
CA LEU A 335 -9.96 5.51 -9.15
C LEU A 335 -9.07 6.65 -9.62
N PRO A 336 -9.58 7.89 -9.69
CA PRO A 336 -8.74 9.01 -9.98
C PRO A 336 -7.77 9.28 -8.84
N ARG A 337 -6.53 9.61 -9.19
CA ARG A 337 -5.50 9.93 -8.19
C ARG A 337 -5.90 11.11 -7.30
N SER A 338 -6.68 12.05 -7.84
CA SER A 338 -7.24 13.18 -7.08
C SER A 338 -8.26 12.75 -6.01
N LEU A 339 -8.99 11.65 -6.23
CA LEU A 339 -9.87 11.05 -5.23
C LEU A 339 -9.07 10.26 -4.19
N LEU A 340 -8.07 9.49 -4.64
CA LEU A 340 -7.16 8.75 -3.75
C LEU A 340 -6.36 9.69 -2.81
N ASP A 341 -6.01 10.89 -3.27
CA ASP A 341 -5.41 11.94 -2.42
C ASP A 341 -6.28 12.25 -1.20
N ILE A 342 -7.60 12.31 -1.37
CA ILE A 342 -8.54 12.57 -0.27
C ILE A 342 -8.64 11.33 0.64
N PHE A 343 -8.63 10.12 0.07
CA PHE A 343 -8.61 8.87 0.85
C PHE A 343 -7.35 8.70 1.68
N ALA A 344 -6.21 9.23 1.23
CA ALA A 344 -4.98 9.23 2.01
C ALA A 344 -5.08 10.07 3.29
N GLU A 345 -6.00 11.05 3.30
CA GLU A 345 -6.29 11.94 4.44
C GLU A 345 -7.65 11.64 5.09
N ILE A 346 -8.24 10.46 4.85
CA ILE A 346 -9.62 10.12 5.28
C ILE A 346 -9.85 10.21 6.79
N GLN A 347 -8.80 10.06 7.58
CA GLN A 347 -8.82 10.15 9.04
C GLN A 347 -8.83 11.60 9.56
N THR A 348 -8.61 12.59 8.69
CA THR A 348 -8.62 14.01 9.06
C THR A 348 -10.04 14.58 9.13
N GLU A 349 -10.21 15.68 9.87
CA GLU A 349 -11.51 16.35 9.98
C GLU A 349 -12.03 16.91 8.65
N LYS A 350 -11.11 17.26 7.73
CA LYS A 350 -11.43 17.89 6.43
C LYS A 350 -11.92 16.91 5.38
N ALA A 351 -11.73 15.60 5.59
CA ALA A 351 -12.02 14.60 4.56
C ALA A 351 -13.49 14.61 4.09
N ASP A 352 -14.45 14.90 4.99
CA ASP A 352 -15.87 14.99 4.61
C ASP A 352 -16.10 16.09 3.57
N ASP A 353 -15.60 17.29 3.89
CA ASP A 353 -15.78 18.47 3.06
C ASP A 353 -15.06 18.32 1.72
N LEU A 354 -13.85 17.73 1.73
CA LEU A 354 -13.08 17.46 0.52
C LEU A 354 -13.80 16.45 -0.40
N LEU A 355 -14.38 15.37 0.14
CA LEU A 355 -15.13 14.39 -0.66
C LEU A 355 -16.44 14.98 -1.20
N LEU A 356 -17.14 15.78 -0.41
CA LEU A 356 -18.36 16.45 -0.86
C LEU A 356 -18.08 17.49 -1.94
N ALA A 357 -16.95 18.20 -1.85
CA ALA A 357 -16.50 19.21 -2.81
C ALA A 357 -15.63 18.66 -3.96
N TRP A 358 -15.34 17.36 -3.98
CA TRP A 358 -14.49 16.77 -5.01
C TRP A 358 -15.11 17.01 -6.40
N PRO A 359 -14.39 17.65 -7.34
CA PRO A 359 -14.96 18.14 -8.59
C PRO A 359 -15.30 17.03 -9.60
N GLY A 360 -14.80 15.82 -9.37
CA GLY A 360 -14.86 14.75 -10.36
C GLY A 360 -13.72 14.80 -11.37
N GLU A 361 -13.67 13.79 -12.22
CA GLU A 361 -12.76 13.64 -13.34
C GLU A 361 -13.57 13.16 -14.56
N VAL A 362 -13.02 13.27 -15.77
CA VAL A 362 -13.69 12.76 -16.98
C VAL A 362 -13.37 11.28 -17.13
N GLY A 363 -14.41 10.45 -17.20
CA GLY A 363 -14.30 9.00 -17.38
C GLY A 363 -15.42 8.44 -18.22
N ASP A 364 -15.35 7.14 -18.50
CA ASP A 364 -16.48 6.41 -19.08
C ASP A 364 -17.62 6.24 -18.05
N VAL A 365 -18.78 5.77 -18.52
CA VAL A 365 -19.98 5.64 -17.67
C VAL A 365 -19.77 4.68 -16.48
N PRO A 366 -19.19 3.47 -16.64
CA PRO A 366 -18.88 2.60 -15.51
C PRO A 366 -18.00 3.29 -14.45
N HIS A 367 -16.89 3.91 -14.85
CA HIS A 367 -15.99 4.53 -13.90
C HIS A 367 -16.61 5.75 -13.23
N CYS A 368 -17.41 6.57 -13.92
CA CYS A 368 -18.14 7.67 -13.28
C CYS A 368 -19.03 7.18 -12.13
N HIS A 369 -19.73 6.04 -12.30
CA HIS A 369 -20.53 5.44 -11.24
C HIS A 369 -19.69 4.84 -10.11
N LEU A 370 -18.57 4.19 -10.45
CA LEU A 370 -17.59 3.71 -9.47
C LEU A 370 -17.07 4.86 -8.59
N TRP A 371 -16.66 5.97 -9.21
CA TRP A 371 -16.08 7.11 -8.49
C TRP A 371 -17.10 7.78 -7.58
N GLU A 372 -18.35 7.91 -8.03
CA GLU A 372 -19.42 8.43 -7.20
C GLU A 372 -19.72 7.48 -6.02
N ALA A 373 -19.72 6.17 -6.25
CA ALA A 373 -19.87 5.19 -5.18
C ALA A 373 -18.74 5.30 -4.14
N TYR A 374 -17.47 5.41 -4.58
CA TYR A 374 -16.34 5.62 -3.68
C TYR A 374 -16.44 6.93 -2.92
N ARG A 375 -16.79 8.03 -3.59
CA ARG A 375 -16.95 9.35 -2.96
C ARG A 375 -17.96 9.31 -1.83
N LEU A 376 -19.15 8.77 -2.08
CA LEU A 376 -20.22 8.64 -1.09
C LEU A 376 -19.83 7.68 0.05
N ALA A 377 -19.21 6.55 -0.28
CA ALA A 377 -18.69 5.59 0.70
C ALA A 377 -17.60 6.19 1.58
N GLY A 378 -16.74 7.05 1.03
CA GLY A 378 -15.72 7.80 1.75
C GLY A 378 -16.35 8.76 2.77
N VAL A 379 -17.42 9.48 2.38
CA VAL A 379 -18.14 10.40 3.29
C VAL A 379 -18.72 9.62 4.47
N LEU A 380 -19.41 8.50 4.20
CA LEU A 380 -19.95 7.62 5.24
C LEU A 380 -18.84 7.10 6.18
N THR A 381 -17.76 6.57 5.61
CA THR A 381 -16.63 6.03 6.36
C THR A 381 -15.95 7.10 7.22
N GLY A 382 -15.70 8.28 6.67
CA GLY A 382 -15.10 9.40 7.41
C GLY A 382 -15.96 9.84 8.59
N ARG A 383 -17.29 9.91 8.41
CA ARG A 383 -18.22 10.26 9.50
C ARG A 383 -18.22 9.20 10.59
N ARG A 384 -18.24 7.93 10.19
CA ARG A 384 -18.14 6.80 11.12
C ARG A 384 -16.86 6.89 11.97
N LEU A 385 -15.69 7.10 11.35
CA LEU A 385 -14.43 7.25 12.07
C LEU A 385 -14.50 8.37 13.12
N ARG A 386 -15.07 9.52 12.76
CA ARG A 386 -15.23 10.65 13.70
C ARG A 386 -16.21 10.35 14.82
N ARG A 387 -17.32 9.64 14.54
CA ARG A 387 -18.26 9.18 15.58
C ARG A 387 -17.57 8.28 16.61
N CYS A 388 -16.81 7.28 16.15
CA CYS A 388 -16.08 6.38 17.02
C CYS A 388 -15.04 7.13 17.87
N MET A 389 -14.26 8.04 17.27
CA MET A 389 -13.28 8.86 18.00
C MET A 389 -13.92 9.81 19.03
N ALA A 390 -15.09 10.36 18.72
CA ALA A 390 -15.82 11.24 19.64
C ALA A 390 -16.36 10.48 20.86
N ASN A 391 -16.84 9.25 20.66
CA ASN A 391 -17.28 8.36 21.74
C ASN A 391 -16.12 8.00 22.67
N ASP A 392 -14.93 7.70 22.12
CA ASP A 392 -13.74 7.38 22.92
C ASP A 392 -13.22 8.57 23.74
N ASN A 393 -13.27 9.77 23.16
CA ASN A 393 -12.79 11.00 23.81
C ASN A 393 -13.83 11.68 24.72
N GLY A 394 -15.06 11.15 24.79
CA GLY A 394 -16.16 11.74 25.56
C GLY A 394 -16.56 13.14 25.10
N SER A 395 -16.19 13.54 23.88
CA SER A 395 -16.45 14.89 23.34
C SER A 395 -17.66 14.87 22.41
N SER A 396 -18.76 15.50 22.83
CA SER A 396 -19.89 15.79 21.94
C SER A 396 -19.57 17.02 21.07
N THR A 397 -18.87 16.83 19.96
CA THR A 397 -18.73 17.89 18.94
C THR A 397 -19.84 17.74 17.91
N THR A 398 -20.99 18.34 18.20
CA THR A 398 -22.04 18.58 17.21
C THR A 398 -21.63 19.75 16.32
N ASN A 399 -20.69 19.53 15.40
CA ASN A 399 -20.48 20.44 14.27
C ASN A 399 -21.43 20.02 13.14
N THR A 400 -22.72 20.25 13.34
CA THR A 400 -23.72 20.09 12.29
C THR A 400 -23.56 21.22 11.28
N ASN A 401 -22.76 20.99 10.24
CA ASN A 401 -22.87 21.78 9.02
C ASN A 401 -24.30 21.56 8.48
N LEU A 402 -25.18 22.55 8.65
CA LEU A 402 -26.62 22.44 8.35
C LEU A 402 -26.93 22.05 6.89
N ALA A 403 -25.96 22.19 5.99
CA ALA A 403 -26.06 21.88 4.56
C ALA A 403 -25.64 20.46 4.18
N SER A 404 -25.21 19.63 5.14
CA SER A 404 -24.65 18.31 4.86
C SER A 404 -25.73 17.23 4.70
N PRO A 405 -25.67 16.36 3.67
CA PRO A 405 -26.70 15.34 3.44
C PRO A 405 -26.74 14.33 4.60
N SER A 406 -27.94 13.83 4.92
CA SER A 406 -28.11 12.79 5.95
C SER A 406 -27.51 11.45 5.51
N THR A 407 -27.19 10.57 6.46
CA THR A 407 -26.70 9.20 6.19
C THR A 407 -27.65 8.43 5.28
N GLU A 408 -28.96 8.54 5.48
CA GLU A 408 -29.95 7.86 4.64
C GLU A 408 -29.98 8.37 3.19
N VAL A 409 -29.78 9.69 2.99
CA VAL A 409 -29.65 10.28 1.65
C VAL A 409 -28.36 9.80 0.97
N LEU A 410 -27.25 9.78 1.70
CA LEU A 410 -25.97 9.27 1.20
C LEU A 410 -26.07 7.79 0.82
N MET A 411 -26.68 6.97 1.67
CA MET A 411 -26.92 5.54 1.41
C MET A 411 -27.78 5.31 0.17
N SER A 412 -28.88 6.05 0.03
CA SER A 412 -29.75 5.97 -1.16
C SER A 412 -28.98 6.28 -2.45
N ARG A 413 -28.16 7.34 -2.45
CA ARG A 413 -27.33 7.71 -3.59
C ARG A 413 -26.22 6.68 -3.86
N LEU A 414 -25.61 6.15 -2.81
CA LEU A 414 -24.56 5.13 -2.92
C LEU A 414 -25.13 3.86 -3.57
N MET A 415 -26.29 3.40 -3.10
CA MET A 415 -26.98 2.26 -3.70
C MET A 415 -27.33 2.49 -5.17
N ALA A 416 -27.84 3.68 -5.51
CA ALA A 416 -28.14 4.04 -6.89
C ALA A 416 -26.89 4.05 -7.79
N ALA A 417 -25.74 4.53 -7.27
CA ALA A 417 -24.48 4.50 -7.99
C ALA A 417 -23.97 3.06 -8.21
N ILE A 418 -24.05 2.21 -7.17
CA ILE A 418 -23.65 0.80 -7.26
C ILE A 418 -24.56 0.03 -8.23
N ASP A 419 -25.88 0.23 -8.17
CA ASP A 419 -26.83 -0.40 -9.08
C ASP A 419 -26.56 0.02 -10.53
N ALA A 420 -26.40 1.33 -10.78
CA ALA A 420 -26.08 1.85 -12.11
C ALA A 420 -24.75 1.28 -12.66
N LEU A 421 -23.73 1.15 -11.80
CA LEU A 421 -22.47 0.48 -12.14
C LEU A 421 -22.70 -0.98 -12.53
N CYS A 422 -23.43 -1.76 -11.73
CA CYS A 422 -23.69 -3.17 -12.05
C CYS A 422 -24.58 -3.32 -13.31
N GLU A 423 -25.47 -2.36 -13.62
CA GLU A 423 -26.24 -2.33 -14.87
C GLU A 423 -25.39 -2.06 -16.12
N THR A 424 -24.25 -1.37 -16.01
CA THR A 424 -23.39 -1.13 -17.20
C THR A 424 -22.87 -2.43 -17.80
N ARG A 425 -22.70 -3.48 -16.98
CA ARG A 425 -22.23 -4.81 -17.41
C ARG A 425 -23.13 -5.50 -18.43
N LYS A 426 -24.42 -5.13 -18.47
CA LYS A 426 -25.38 -5.66 -19.44
C LYS A 426 -25.27 -5.00 -20.81
N ARG A 427 -24.53 -3.89 -20.91
CA ARG A 427 -24.38 -3.10 -22.14
C ARG A 427 -23.12 -3.55 -22.87
N SER A 428 -23.28 -4.01 -24.12
CA SER A 428 -22.17 -4.51 -24.94
C SER A 428 -21.04 -3.48 -25.13
N GLN A 429 -21.38 -2.18 -25.15
CA GLN A 429 -20.41 -1.09 -25.25
C GLN A 429 -19.43 -0.99 -24.07
N PHE A 430 -19.72 -1.62 -22.93
CA PHE A 430 -18.88 -1.63 -21.73
C PHE A 430 -18.40 -3.05 -21.36
N SER A 431 -18.38 -3.96 -22.33
CA SER A 431 -17.99 -5.37 -22.11
C SER A 431 -16.53 -5.55 -21.67
N GLU A 432 -15.67 -4.58 -21.99
CA GLU A 432 -14.25 -4.57 -21.61
C GLU A 432 -13.97 -3.82 -20.30
N SER A 433 -14.98 -3.16 -19.72
CA SER A 433 -14.81 -2.43 -18.46
C SER A 433 -14.66 -3.37 -17.27
N LEU A 434 -13.69 -3.08 -16.41
CA LEU A 434 -13.39 -3.81 -15.18
C LEU A 434 -13.76 -3.02 -13.92
N ALA A 435 -14.47 -1.90 -14.05
CA ALA A 435 -14.79 -0.99 -12.94
C ALA A 435 -15.52 -1.69 -11.77
N THR A 436 -16.23 -2.78 -12.01
CA THR A 436 -16.93 -3.54 -10.96
C THR A 436 -16.01 -4.28 -10.00
N ASN A 437 -14.75 -4.51 -10.38
CA ASN A 437 -13.77 -5.22 -9.54
C ASN A 437 -13.51 -4.50 -8.22
N SER A 438 -13.60 -3.18 -8.19
CA SER A 438 -13.37 -2.35 -6.98
C SER A 438 -14.64 -2.03 -6.18
N ILE A 439 -15.72 -2.80 -6.31
CA ILE A 439 -16.99 -2.54 -5.61
C ILE A 439 -16.94 -2.78 -4.08
N LEU A 440 -15.92 -3.48 -3.59
CA LEU A 440 -15.89 -4.01 -2.24
C LEU A 440 -15.83 -2.92 -1.15
N TYR A 441 -15.15 -1.80 -1.40
CA TYR A 441 -15.08 -0.68 -0.46
C TYR A 441 -16.43 0.05 -0.34
N PRO A 442 -17.09 0.47 -1.45
CA PRO A 442 -18.47 0.94 -1.41
C PRO A 442 -19.44 -0.01 -0.71
N TYR A 443 -19.36 -1.30 -0.99
CA TYR A 443 -20.18 -2.33 -0.34
C TYR A 443 -19.95 -2.34 1.19
N THR A 444 -18.69 -2.36 1.62
CA THR A 444 -18.31 -2.38 3.03
C THR A 444 -18.82 -1.15 3.76
N ALA A 445 -18.61 0.05 3.19
CA ALA A 445 -19.07 1.29 3.78
C ALA A 445 -20.60 1.31 3.94
N ALA A 446 -21.34 0.87 2.92
CA ALA A 446 -22.79 0.77 2.98
C ALA A 446 -23.27 -0.22 4.05
N ARG A 447 -22.65 -1.40 4.10
CA ARG A 447 -23.00 -2.49 5.04
C ARG A 447 -22.73 -2.17 6.50
N LEU A 448 -21.84 -1.21 6.79
CA LEU A 448 -21.54 -0.75 8.15
C LEU A 448 -22.53 0.32 8.67
N GLU A 449 -23.40 0.88 7.83
CA GLU A 449 -24.47 1.77 8.29
C GLU A 449 -25.69 0.97 8.80
N VAL A 450 -25.45 0.18 9.85
CA VAL A 450 -26.36 -0.82 10.40
C VAL A 450 -27.69 -0.20 10.85
N ALA A 451 -27.66 0.98 11.48
CA ALA A 451 -28.88 1.65 11.93
C ALA A 451 -29.83 2.02 10.78
N VAL A 452 -29.30 2.35 9.60
CA VAL A 452 -30.09 2.61 8.40
C VAL A 452 -30.61 1.30 7.82
N LEU A 453 -29.74 0.30 7.70
CA LEU A 453 -30.08 -1.01 7.12
C LEU A 453 -31.10 -1.79 7.94
N ALA A 454 -31.07 -1.68 9.27
CA ALA A 454 -32.07 -2.28 10.16
C ALA A 454 -33.50 -1.78 9.88
N ARG A 455 -33.65 -0.54 9.39
CA ARG A 455 -34.94 0.03 8.98
C ARG A 455 -35.32 -0.30 7.53
N ARG A 456 -34.36 -0.81 6.74
CA ARG A 456 -34.46 -1.03 5.28
C ARG A 456 -33.94 -2.43 4.90
N PRO A 457 -34.64 -3.50 5.28
CA PRO A 457 -34.20 -4.87 4.98
C PRO A 457 -34.14 -5.16 3.47
N ASP A 458 -34.92 -4.43 2.66
CA ASP A 458 -34.84 -4.41 1.19
C ASP A 458 -33.44 -4.03 0.71
N TRP A 459 -32.81 -3.04 1.36
CA TRP A 459 -31.47 -2.56 0.98
C TRP A 459 -30.37 -3.57 1.29
N VAL A 460 -30.50 -4.34 2.36
CA VAL A 460 -29.56 -5.43 2.69
C VAL A 460 -29.57 -6.50 1.61
N GLN A 461 -30.76 -6.93 1.19
CA GLN A 461 -30.92 -7.94 0.14
C GLN A 461 -30.33 -7.45 -1.18
N GLU A 462 -30.55 -6.18 -1.50
CA GLU A 462 -30.07 -5.56 -2.73
C GLU A 462 -28.54 -5.43 -2.74
N LEU A 463 -27.91 -4.95 -1.66
CA LEU A 463 -26.46 -4.90 -1.54
C LEU A 463 -25.82 -6.29 -1.69
N ARG A 464 -26.40 -7.30 -1.02
CA ARG A 464 -25.94 -8.70 -1.15
C ARG A 464 -26.10 -9.23 -2.58
N ARG A 465 -27.16 -8.85 -3.29
CA ARG A 465 -27.38 -9.22 -4.69
C ARG A 465 -26.32 -8.58 -5.59
N LEU A 466 -26.10 -7.27 -5.46
CA LEU A 466 -25.19 -6.50 -6.29
C LEU A 466 -23.73 -6.94 -6.13
N VAL A 467 -23.27 -7.14 -4.89
CA VAL A 467 -21.87 -7.55 -4.66
C VAL A 467 -21.59 -8.94 -5.25
N ARG A 468 -22.51 -9.91 -5.11
CA ARG A 468 -22.34 -11.26 -5.69
C ARG A 468 -22.29 -11.26 -7.22
N LEU A 469 -22.91 -10.29 -7.86
CA LEU A 469 -22.83 -10.15 -9.32
C LEU A 469 -21.48 -9.58 -9.75
N CYS A 470 -20.90 -8.71 -8.94
CA CYS A 470 -19.87 -7.78 -9.34
C CYS A 470 -18.49 -8.10 -8.73
N ASP A 471 -18.40 -8.92 -7.69
CA ASP A 471 -17.13 -9.32 -7.06
C ASP A 471 -16.51 -10.56 -7.73
N PRO A 472 -15.40 -10.41 -8.49
CA PRO A 472 -14.70 -11.54 -9.10
C PRO A 472 -14.07 -12.48 -8.06
N TYR A 473 -13.97 -12.04 -6.80
CA TYR A 473 -13.35 -12.73 -5.68
C TYR A 473 -14.34 -13.20 -4.63
N ALA A 474 -15.64 -13.28 -4.95
CA ALA A 474 -16.68 -13.66 -3.98
C ALA A 474 -16.40 -14.99 -3.25
N MET A 475 -15.57 -15.87 -3.82
CA MET A 475 -15.20 -17.17 -3.22
C MET A 475 -13.86 -17.18 -2.46
N THR A 476 -13.14 -16.05 -2.47
CA THR A 476 -11.88 -15.91 -1.74
C THR A 476 -12.12 -15.77 -0.25
N ALA A 477 -11.13 -16.19 0.55
CA ALA A 477 -11.23 -16.05 2.00
C ALA A 477 -11.30 -14.58 2.45
N ASN A 478 -10.74 -13.64 1.68
CA ASN A 478 -10.89 -12.20 1.90
C ASN A 478 -12.36 -11.78 1.93
N PHE A 479 -13.10 -12.10 0.86
CA PHE A 479 -14.52 -11.75 0.75
C PHE A 479 -15.36 -12.47 1.80
N CYS A 480 -15.20 -13.79 1.96
CA CYS A 480 -16.00 -14.54 2.91
C CYS A 480 -15.83 -14.02 4.35
N THR A 481 -14.59 -13.74 4.75
CA THR A 481 -14.31 -13.18 6.09
C THR A 481 -14.94 -11.79 6.25
N LEU A 482 -14.89 -10.96 5.21
CA LEU A 482 -15.51 -9.64 5.21
C LEU A 482 -17.03 -9.72 5.35
N ASP A 483 -17.67 -10.55 4.53
CA ASP A 483 -19.13 -10.70 4.51
C ASP A 483 -19.64 -11.27 5.85
N GLU A 484 -18.93 -12.23 6.44
CA GLU A 484 -19.19 -12.75 7.79
C GLU A 484 -19.16 -11.63 8.85
N MET A 485 -18.13 -10.77 8.84
CA MET A 485 -18.05 -9.65 9.79
C MET A 485 -19.17 -8.63 9.58
N LEU A 486 -19.56 -8.35 8.33
CA LEU A 486 -20.64 -7.42 8.00
C LEU A 486 -22.02 -7.98 8.35
N ASP A 487 -22.21 -9.30 8.28
CA ASP A 487 -23.42 -9.97 8.74
C ASP A 487 -23.50 -9.95 10.27
N GLU A 488 -22.39 -10.20 10.97
CA GLU A 488 -22.35 -10.08 12.43
C GLU A 488 -22.69 -8.67 12.94
N ALA A 489 -22.23 -7.62 12.25
CA ALA A 489 -22.56 -6.24 12.60
C ALA A 489 -24.06 -5.99 12.51
N LEU A 490 -24.69 -6.48 11.42
CA LEU A 490 -26.12 -6.35 11.19
C LEU A 490 -26.95 -7.16 12.18
N ASP A 491 -26.57 -8.42 12.43
CA ASP A 491 -27.28 -9.32 13.35
C ASP A 491 -27.26 -8.80 14.80
N LYS A 492 -26.18 -8.13 15.20
CA LYS A 492 -26.07 -7.47 16.51
C LYS A 492 -26.81 -6.13 16.57
N GLY A 493 -27.17 -5.55 15.42
CA GLY A 493 -27.69 -4.19 15.35
C GLY A 493 -26.66 -3.13 15.79
N ASP A 494 -25.37 -3.42 15.63
CA ASP A 494 -24.27 -2.61 16.15
C ASP A 494 -23.82 -1.57 15.13
N ASP A 495 -24.36 -0.35 15.23
CA ASP A 495 -23.95 0.76 14.37
C ASP A 495 -22.54 1.27 14.68
N ASP A 496 -21.90 0.85 15.77
CA ASP A 496 -20.52 1.23 16.14
C ASP A 496 -19.54 0.05 15.97
N TYR A 497 -19.96 -1.02 15.28
CA TYR A 497 -19.14 -2.20 14.99
C TYR A 497 -17.75 -1.83 14.46
N ASP A 498 -16.71 -2.16 15.23
CA ASP A 498 -15.30 -1.97 14.87
C ASP A 498 -14.82 -3.16 14.02
N ILE A 499 -14.96 -3.02 12.70
CA ILE A 499 -14.55 -4.05 11.75
C ILE A 499 -13.04 -4.33 11.77
N ASP A 500 -12.23 -3.34 12.14
CA ASP A 500 -10.77 -3.46 12.20
C ASP A 500 -10.35 -4.33 13.38
N GLU A 501 -10.96 -4.12 14.55
CA GLU A 501 -10.76 -4.98 15.71
C GLU A 501 -11.25 -6.41 15.46
N GLN A 502 -12.35 -6.57 14.72
CA GLN A 502 -12.92 -7.87 14.41
C GLN A 502 -12.05 -8.68 13.44
N ALA A 503 -11.43 -8.03 12.45
CA ALA A 503 -10.44 -8.64 11.59
C ALA A 503 -9.17 -9.04 12.38
N ARG A 504 -8.68 -8.17 13.28
CA ARG A 504 -7.53 -8.50 14.14
C ARG A 504 -7.77 -9.73 15.01
N ARG A 505 -8.96 -9.84 15.62
CA ARG A 505 -9.36 -11.01 16.43
C ARG A 505 -9.40 -12.31 15.64
N ARG A 506 -9.73 -12.24 14.35
CA ARG A 506 -9.71 -13.39 13.43
C ARG A 506 -8.33 -13.72 12.88
N ASN A 507 -7.31 -12.94 13.25
CA ASN A 507 -5.95 -13.06 12.69
C ASN A 507 -5.96 -12.87 11.17
N THR A 508 -6.80 -11.96 10.67
CA THR A 508 -6.95 -11.67 9.24
C THR A 508 -6.62 -10.21 8.93
N GLU A 509 -6.19 -9.96 7.69
CA GLU A 509 -6.13 -8.64 7.09
C GLU A 509 -6.96 -8.68 5.81
N VAL A 510 -7.99 -7.84 5.74
CA VAL A 510 -8.98 -7.86 4.66
C VAL A 510 -8.82 -6.61 3.82
N ALA A 511 -8.64 -6.75 2.51
CA ALA A 511 -8.65 -5.60 1.61
C ALA A 511 -10.03 -5.40 0.99
N THR A 512 -10.34 -4.15 0.68
CA THR A 512 -11.63 -3.74 0.12
C THR A 512 -11.50 -2.99 -1.20
N PHE A 513 -10.31 -2.91 -1.80
CA PHE A 513 -10.05 -2.10 -3.00
C PHE A 513 -9.88 -2.94 -4.26
#